data_AF-A0A833AML4-F1
#
_entry.id   AF-A0A833AML4-F1
#
_cell.length_a   1.000
_cell.length_b   1.000
_cell.length_c   1.000
_cell.angle_alpha   90.00
_cell.angle_beta   90.00
_cell.angle_gamma   90.00
#
_symmetry.space_group_name_H-M   'P 1'
#
loop_
_entity.id
_entity.type
_entity.pdbx_description
1 polymer ?
#
loop_
_entity_poly.entity_id
_entity_poly.type
_entity_poly.pdbx_seq_one_letter_code
_entity_poly.pdbx_strand_id
1 'polypeptide(L)'
;MPNTEHFAPTDRIGQLLLTLGNAYLDRQQYEEAFEKFEQLVDRNVDSADIWHKAAVSGIGANNVSDKALTIYKKAMEDDPDSSALKIGVATLFAQNEIVTPYSIEICETALTLNPANAQKLHLFLKKAYEESGQQEKVYEHEQKVIFGSNNKKAIRSYLESLWWEHKFDEANRSITTAMDSINPAMQFQLERALTLSYELHSKGKLAQNKLERSTIKSGLDSINPEQSLQALRSFLMLKVCQPDAEESTRQLDEELLEEYQFILGNVSLTDVLMNTNGNSVPENEDKEFNFQTNVLELFPAMDIAGQDFDEANTRTLCLMQIFTHGSSKISEKLVKLVEDHLLQSN
;
A
#
# COMPACT_ATOMS: atom_id res chain seq x y z
N MET A 1 -27.38 45.65 -31.99
CA MET A 1 -27.20 45.28 -30.58
C MET A 1 -28.34 44.32 -30.24
N PRO A 2 -28.08 43.08 -29.81
CA PRO A 2 -29.15 42.20 -29.38
C PRO A 2 -29.61 42.64 -27.98
N ASN A 3 -30.93 42.73 -27.81
CA ASN A 3 -31.60 43.14 -26.58
C ASN A 3 -31.22 42.18 -25.44
N THR A 4 -30.53 42.70 -24.43
CA THR A 4 -30.45 42.07 -23.11
C THR A 4 -31.75 42.37 -22.38
N GLU A 5 -32.79 41.58 -22.66
CA GLU A 5 -33.98 41.52 -21.80
C GLU A 5 -33.57 40.84 -20.50
N HIS A 6 -33.28 41.66 -19.49
CA HIS A 6 -33.25 41.26 -18.10
C HIS A 6 -34.67 40.83 -17.70
N PHE A 7 -34.98 39.54 -17.84
CA PHE A 7 -36.28 38.99 -17.44
C PHE A 7 -36.35 38.92 -15.91
N ALA A 8 -37.17 39.79 -15.33
CA ALA A 8 -37.52 39.78 -13.91
C ALA A 8 -38.27 38.48 -13.51
N PRO A 9 -38.21 38.05 -12.24
CA PRO A 9 -38.58 36.72 -11.73
C PRO A 9 -40.10 36.46 -11.64
N THR A 10 -40.79 36.61 -12.77
CA THR A 10 -42.26 36.47 -12.90
C THR A 10 -42.66 35.55 -14.05
N ASP A 11 -41.77 34.65 -14.46
CA ASP A 11 -42.18 33.53 -15.31
C ASP A 11 -42.72 32.41 -14.41
N ARG A 12 -44.05 32.26 -14.36
CA ARG A 12 -44.74 31.21 -13.62
C ARG A 12 -44.21 29.81 -14.01
N ILE A 13 -43.76 29.66 -15.26
CA ILE A 13 -43.14 28.43 -15.75
C ILE A 13 -41.78 28.23 -15.07
N GLY A 14 -40.94 29.26 -15.00
CA GLY A 14 -39.65 29.20 -14.30
C GLY A 14 -39.80 28.85 -12.81
N GLN A 15 -40.76 29.46 -12.11
CA GLN A 15 -41.03 29.11 -10.70
C GLN A 15 -41.54 27.67 -10.53
N LEU A 16 -42.38 27.20 -11.45
CA LEU A 16 -42.86 25.82 -11.45
C LEU A 16 -41.72 24.83 -11.72
N LEU A 17 -40.87 25.10 -12.70
CA LEU A 17 -39.69 24.29 -13.01
C LEU A 17 -38.72 24.23 -11.83
N LEU A 18 -38.49 25.36 -11.16
CA LEU A 18 -37.63 25.42 -9.98
C LEU A 18 -38.22 24.59 -8.82
N THR A 19 -39.51 24.73 -8.55
CA THR A 19 -40.21 23.98 -7.50
C THR A 19 -40.20 22.48 -7.81
N LEU A 20 -40.45 22.11 -9.06
CA LEU A 20 -40.46 20.72 -9.51
C LEU A 20 -39.06 20.09 -9.48
N GLY A 21 -38.04 20.81 -9.96
CA GLY A 21 -36.64 20.37 -9.91
C GLY A 21 -36.16 20.16 -8.48
N ASN A 22 -36.51 21.07 -7.56
CA ASN A 22 -36.23 20.90 -6.14
C ASN A 22 -36.94 19.66 -5.56
N ALA A 23 -38.22 19.47 -5.88
CA ALA A 23 -38.97 18.31 -5.40
C ALA A 23 -38.40 16.98 -5.93
N TYR A 24 -37.88 16.96 -7.16
CA TYR A 24 -37.18 15.79 -7.71
C TYR A 24 -35.83 15.56 -7.02
N LEU A 25 -35.04 16.63 -6.77
CA LEU A 25 -33.80 16.53 -6.01
C LEU A 25 -34.01 15.99 -4.59
N ASP A 26 -35.01 16.50 -3.88
CA ASP A 26 -35.36 16.05 -2.53
C ASP A 26 -35.74 14.56 -2.49
N ARG A 27 -36.22 14.03 -3.62
CA ARG A 27 -36.55 12.61 -3.83
C ARG A 27 -35.41 11.81 -4.46
N GLN A 28 -34.25 12.42 -4.68
CA GLN A 28 -33.08 11.81 -5.35
C GLN A 28 -33.37 11.31 -6.78
N GLN A 29 -34.38 11.91 -7.43
CA GLN A 29 -34.73 11.69 -8.82
C GLN A 29 -33.87 12.60 -9.70
N TYR A 30 -32.60 12.24 -9.82
CA TYR A 30 -31.56 13.13 -10.35
C TYR A 30 -31.70 13.43 -11.85
N GLU A 31 -32.14 12.46 -12.66
CA GLU A 31 -32.36 12.67 -14.10
C GLU A 31 -33.48 13.67 -14.33
N GLU A 32 -34.64 13.47 -13.70
CA GLU A 32 -35.80 14.36 -13.85
C GLU A 32 -35.51 15.75 -13.27
N ALA A 33 -34.76 15.83 -12.17
CA ALA A 33 -34.29 17.09 -11.62
C ALA A 33 -33.37 17.83 -12.60
N PHE A 34 -32.38 17.13 -13.15
CA PHE A 34 -31.44 17.71 -14.11
C PHE A 34 -32.18 18.29 -15.30
N GLU A 35 -33.14 17.57 -15.89
CA GLU A 35 -33.96 18.08 -16.99
C GLU A 35 -34.69 19.40 -16.64
N LYS A 36 -35.22 19.54 -15.40
CA LYS A 36 -35.95 20.76 -15.03
C LYS A 36 -35.02 21.94 -14.84
N PHE A 37 -33.84 21.74 -14.24
CA PHE A 37 -32.85 22.78 -14.11
C PHE A 37 -32.20 23.14 -15.45
N GLU A 38 -31.99 22.16 -16.32
CA GLU A 38 -31.53 22.38 -17.69
C GLU A 38 -32.50 23.27 -18.48
N GLN A 39 -33.81 23.05 -18.35
CA GLN A 39 -34.82 23.93 -18.94
C GLN A 39 -34.78 25.36 -18.37
N LEU A 40 -34.41 25.54 -17.10
CA LEU A 40 -34.22 26.87 -16.52
C LEU A 40 -32.99 27.56 -17.10
N VAL A 41 -31.89 26.82 -17.25
CA VAL A 41 -30.66 27.29 -17.91
C VAL A 41 -30.94 27.71 -19.35
N ASP A 42 -31.66 26.89 -20.14
CA ASP A 42 -32.02 27.20 -21.53
C ASP A 42 -32.92 28.43 -21.67
N ARG A 43 -33.69 28.75 -20.62
CA ARG A 43 -34.50 29.99 -20.54
C ARG A 43 -33.67 31.21 -20.11
N ASN A 44 -32.35 31.09 -20.03
CA ASN A 44 -31.42 32.13 -19.55
C ASN A 44 -31.75 32.62 -18.13
N VAL A 45 -32.27 31.73 -17.27
CA VAL A 45 -32.38 32.04 -15.84
C VAL A 45 -30.99 31.91 -15.23
N ASP A 46 -30.24 33.01 -15.27
CA ASP A 46 -28.86 33.05 -14.80
C ASP A 46 -28.81 33.26 -13.29
N SER A 47 -28.57 32.17 -12.56
CA SER A 47 -28.47 32.16 -11.10
C SER A 47 -27.49 31.07 -10.68
N ALA A 48 -26.50 31.43 -9.86
CA ALA A 48 -25.53 30.50 -9.29
C ALA A 48 -26.20 29.31 -8.58
N ASP A 49 -27.35 29.53 -7.91
CA ASP A 49 -28.12 28.47 -7.26
C ASP A 49 -28.67 27.45 -8.27
N ILE A 50 -29.14 27.92 -9.44
CA ILE A 50 -29.66 27.04 -10.50
C ILE A 50 -28.52 26.26 -11.15
N TRP A 51 -27.40 26.91 -11.45
CA TRP A 51 -26.20 26.24 -11.97
C TRP A 51 -25.72 25.15 -11.01
N HIS A 52 -25.65 25.47 -9.71
CA HIS A 52 -25.25 24.51 -8.68
C HIS A 52 -26.22 23.34 -8.58
N LYS A 53 -27.54 23.59 -8.51
CA LYS A 53 -28.57 22.53 -8.46
C LYS A 53 -28.58 21.67 -9.71
N ALA A 54 -28.42 22.27 -10.89
CA ALA A 54 -28.26 21.55 -12.14
C ALA A 54 -27.02 20.66 -12.10
N ALA A 55 -25.88 21.18 -11.62
CA ALA A 55 -24.65 20.42 -11.54
C ALA A 55 -24.77 19.22 -10.58
N VAL A 56 -25.29 19.45 -9.36
CA VAL A 56 -25.54 18.37 -8.38
C VAL A 56 -26.49 17.31 -8.93
N SER A 57 -27.58 17.74 -9.58
CA SER A 57 -28.52 16.81 -10.23
C SER A 57 -27.83 16.00 -11.32
N GLY A 58 -27.04 16.63 -12.17
CA GLY A 58 -26.34 15.94 -13.25
C GLY A 58 -25.32 14.94 -12.73
N ILE A 59 -24.58 15.29 -11.67
CA ILE A 59 -23.61 14.39 -11.03
C ILE A 59 -24.34 13.18 -10.44
N GLY A 60 -25.45 13.41 -9.72
CA GLY A 60 -26.29 12.33 -9.18
C GLY A 60 -26.89 11.43 -10.25
N ALA A 61 -27.18 11.98 -11.44
CA ALA A 61 -27.67 11.25 -12.61
C ALA A 61 -26.56 10.54 -13.41
N ASN A 62 -25.29 10.63 -12.98
CA ASN A 62 -24.14 10.14 -13.74
C ASN A 62 -24.09 10.68 -15.19
N ASN A 63 -24.52 11.94 -15.39
CA ASN A 63 -24.67 12.52 -16.73
C ASN A 63 -23.34 13.14 -17.22
N VAL A 64 -22.77 12.57 -18.28
CA VAL A 64 -21.50 13.00 -18.87
C VAL A 64 -21.65 13.66 -20.24
N SER A 65 -22.85 14.14 -20.56
CA SER A 65 -23.12 14.87 -21.82
C SER A 65 -22.40 16.22 -21.89
N ASP A 66 -22.10 16.71 -23.10
CA ASP A 66 -21.44 18.01 -23.32
C ASP A 66 -22.17 19.17 -22.63
N LYS A 67 -23.50 19.09 -22.54
CA LYS A 67 -24.32 20.09 -21.85
C LYS A 67 -24.15 20.02 -20.34
N ALA A 68 -24.11 18.82 -19.76
CA ALA A 68 -23.77 18.65 -18.34
C ALA A 68 -22.37 19.18 -18.03
N LEU A 69 -21.38 18.91 -18.88
CA LEU A 69 -20.02 19.45 -18.73
C LEU A 69 -19.98 20.98 -18.75
N THR A 70 -20.79 21.60 -19.59
CA THR A 70 -20.93 23.07 -19.64
C THR A 70 -21.54 23.61 -18.34
N ILE A 71 -22.59 22.95 -17.84
CA ILE A 71 -23.21 23.29 -16.55
C ILE A 71 -22.21 23.15 -15.40
N TYR A 72 -21.42 22.07 -15.36
CA TYR A 72 -20.41 21.85 -14.31
C TYR A 72 -19.34 22.93 -14.30
N LYS A 73 -18.83 23.30 -15.49
CA LYS A 73 -17.88 24.40 -15.64
C LYS A 73 -18.47 25.71 -15.10
N LYS A 74 -19.69 26.05 -15.49
CA LYS A 74 -20.37 27.26 -15.03
C LYS A 74 -20.61 27.26 -13.52
N ALA A 75 -21.09 26.15 -12.97
CA ALA A 75 -21.31 26.02 -11.54
C ALA A 75 -20.00 26.16 -10.72
N MET A 76 -18.86 25.69 -11.25
CA MET A 76 -17.54 25.88 -10.62
C MET A 76 -16.95 27.29 -10.83
N GLU A 77 -17.32 27.99 -11.92
CA GLU A 77 -16.95 29.39 -12.12
C GLU A 77 -17.69 30.30 -11.11
N ASP A 78 -18.96 30.01 -10.84
CA ASP A 78 -19.79 30.76 -9.90
C ASP A 78 -19.47 30.47 -8.42
N ASP A 79 -19.10 29.21 -8.11
CA ASP A 79 -18.65 28.79 -6.77
C ASP A 79 -17.29 28.05 -6.86
N PRO A 80 -16.18 28.79 -7.00
CA PRO A 80 -14.84 28.19 -7.11
C PRO A 80 -14.40 27.44 -5.85
N ASP A 81 -14.95 27.78 -4.69
CA ASP A 81 -14.57 27.19 -3.40
C ASP A 81 -15.39 25.93 -3.07
N SER A 82 -16.32 25.55 -3.95
CA SER A 82 -17.19 24.38 -3.82
C SER A 82 -16.42 23.07 -3.85
N SER A 83 -15.95 22.64 -2.68
CA SER A 83 -15.21 21.38 -2.53
C SER A 83 -16.06 20.17 -2.93
N ALA A 84 -17.34 20.18 -2.55
CA ALA A 84 -18.27 19.10 -2.88
C ALA A 84 -18.49 18.95 -4.40
N LEU A 85 -18.60 20.07 -5.11
CA LEU A 85 -18.80 20.05 -6.55
C LEU A 85 -17.55 19.54 -7.28
N LYS A 86 -16.36 20.02 -6.90
CA LYS A 86 -15.07 19.56 -7.44
C LYS A 86 -14.88 18.06 -7.24
N ILE A 87 -15.11 17.58 -6.02
CA ILE A 87 -15.01 16.15 -5.70
C ILE A 87 -16.07 15.35 -6.48
N GLY A 88 -17.31 15.84 -6.58
CA GLY A 88 -18.39 15.18 -7.31
C GLY A 88 -18.07 14.98 -8.79
N VAL A 89 -17.63 16.04 -9.48
CA VAL A 89 -17.25 15.98 -10.90
C VAL A 89 -15.98 15.14 -11.13
N ALA A 90 -14.97 15.26 -10.26
CA ALA A 90 -13.79 14.39 -10.31
C ALA A 90 -14.18 12.91 -10.21
N THR A 91 -15.09 12.61 -9.28
CA THR A 91 -15.60 11.25 -9.06
C THR A 91 -16.36 10.74 -10.29
N LEU A 92 -17.19 11.59 -10.88
CA LEU A 92 -17.94 11.29 -12.10
C LEU A 92 -16.99 10.95 -13.26
N PHE A 93 -15.95 11.76 -13.49
CA PHE A 93 -14.96 11.47 -14.52
C PHE A 93 -14.19 10.18 -14.27
N ALA A 94 -13.76 9.95 -13.02
CA ALA A 94 -13.08 8.72 -12.64
C ALA A 94 -13.97 7.48 -12.75
N GLN A 95 -15.28 7.61 -12.51
CA GLN A 95 -16.27 6.52 -12.66
C GLN A 95 -16.50 6.13 -14.11
N ASN A 96 -16.59 7.12 -15.01
CA ASN A 96 -16.88 6.91 -16.42
C ASN A 96 -15.61 6.81 -17.28
N GLU A 97 -14.44 6.81 -16.65
CA GLU A 97 -13.11 6.72 -17.28
C GLU A 97 -12.90 7.76 -18.39
N ILE A 98 -13.41 8.98 -18.18
CA ILE A 98 -13.33 10.06 -19.17
C ILE A 98 -11.96 10.73 -19.05
N VAL A 99 -11.02 10.34 -19.90
CA VAL A 99 -9.65 10.88 -19.91
C VAL A 99 -9.57 12.10 -20.83
N THR A 100 -9.50 13.29 -20.22
CA THR A 100 -9.32 14.57 -20.91
C THR A 100 -8.40 15.47 -20.07
N PRO A 101 -7.74 16.49 -20.66
CA PRO A 101 -6.94 17.42 -19.87
C PRO A 101 -7.71 18.08 -18.72
N TYR A 102 -8.99 18.40 -18.97
CA TYR A 102 -9.88 19.00 -17.98
C TYR A 102 -10.24 18.04 -16.84
N SER A 103 -10.49 16.75 -17.14
CA SER A 103 -10.78 15.77 -16.08
C SER A 103 -9.55 15.46 -15.23
N ILE A 104 -8.34 15.46 -15.81
CA ILE A 104 -7.09 15.35 -15.06
C ILE A 104 -6.95 16.52 -14.09
N GLU A 105 -7.10 17.76 -14.57
CA GLU A 105 -7.00 18.97 -13.75
C GLU A 105 -8.00 18.96 -12.58
N ILE A 106 -9.27 18.61 -12.85
CA ILE A 106 -10.29 18.50 -11.80
C ILE A 106 -9.95 17.40 -10.80
N CYS A 107 -9.48 16.24 -11.25
CA CYS A 107 -9.10 15.16 -10.34
C CYS A 107 -7.91 15.54 -9.45
N GLU A 108 -6.91 16.24 -9.99
CA GLU A 108 -5.75 16.74 -9.22
C GLU A 108 -6.19 17.76 -8.17
N THR A 109 -7.01 18.73 -8.56
CA THR A 109 -7.53 19.74 -7.61
C THR A 109 -8.42 19.10 -6.56
N ALA A 110 -9.27 18.14 -6.92
CA ALA A 110 -10.10 17.41 -5.97
C ALA A 110 -9.27 16.63 -4.95
N LEU A 111 -8.13 16.04 -5.34
CA LEU A 111 -7.24 15.34 -4.41
C LEU A 111 -6.64 16.24 -3.34
N THR A 112 -6.40 17.53 -3.63
CA THR A 112 -5.92 18.50 -2.61
C THR A 112 -6.92 18.71 -1.47
N LEU A 113 -8.19 18.36 -1.69
CA LEU A 113 -9.27 18.47 -0.72
C LEU A 113 -9.41 17.23 0.17
N ASN A 114 -8.49 16.26 0.05
CA ASN A 114 -8.49 14.98 0.79
C ASN A 114 -9.84 14.24 0.74
N PRO A 115 -10.33 13.89 -0.46
CA PRO A 115 -11.63 13.24 -0.61
C PRO A 115 -11.58 11.79 -0.12
N ALA A 116 -12.70 11.30 0.42
CA ALA A 116 -12.79 9.93 0.92
C ALA A 116 -12.51 8.85 -0.15
N ASN A 117 -12.71 9.19 -1.42
CA ASN A 117 -12.45 8.32 -2.57
C ASN A 117 -11.11 8.63 -3.28
N ALA A 118 -10.15 9.25 -2.59
CA ALA A 118 -8.84 9.61 -3.14
C ALA A 118 -8.15 8.43 -3.86
N GLN A 119 -8.28 7.20 -3.35
CA GLN A 119 -7.71 6.01 -4.00
C GLN A 119 -8.25 5.82 -5.43
N LYS A 120 -9.55 6.03 -5.64
CA LYS A 120 -10.17 5.91 -6.97
C LYS A 120 -9.70 7.02 -7.91
N LEU A 121 -9.54 8.24 -7.39
CA LEU A 121 -9.01 9.36 -8.17
C LEU A 121 -7.54 9.13 -8.56
N HIS A 122 -6.72 8.59 -7.65
CA HIS A 122 -5.33 8.22 -7.96
C HIS A 122 -5.24 7.10 -8.99
N LEU A 123 -6.11 6.08 -8.94
CA LEU A 123 -6.18 5.04 -9.97
C LEU A 123 -6.54 5.61 -11.35
N PHE A 124 -7.51 6.51 -11.40
CA PHE A 124 -7.89 7.21 -12.63
C PHE A 124 -6.73 8.04 -13.19
N LEU A 125 -6.07 8.84 -12.35
CA LEU A 125 -4.92 9.66 -12.76
C LEU A 125 -3.74 8.81 -13.21
N LYS A 126 -3.45 7.70 -12.51
CA LYS A 126 -2.43 6.73 -12.93
C LYS A 126 -2.67 6.28 -14.38
N LYS A 127 -3.89 5.80 -14.68
CA LYS A 127 -4.28 5.37 -16.04
C LYS A 127 -4.17 6.51 -17.06
N ALA A 128 -4.67 7.70 -16.73
CA ALA A 128 -4.58 8.86 -17.58
C ALA A 128 -3.12 9.24 -17.90
N TYR A 129 -2.22 9.14 -16.91
CA TYR A 129 -0.81 9.42 -17.09
C TYR A 129 -0.05 8.34 -17.85
N GLU A 130 -0.45 7.06 -17.72
CA GLU A 130 0.06 5.95 -18.52
C GLU A 130 -0.23 6.18 -20.02
N GLU A 131 -1.46 6.58 -20.35
CA GLU A 131 -1.87 6.89 -21.73
C GLU A 131 -1.09 8.09 -22.31
N SER A 132 -0.75 9.07 -21.47
CA SER A 132 0.04 10.24 -21.86
C SER A 132 1.56 10.01 -21.88
N GLY A 133 2.05 8.86 -21.40
CA GLY A 133 3.47 8.53 -21.31
C GLY A 133 4.25 9.26 -20.20
N GLN A 134 3.57 9.89 -19.23
CA GLN A 134 4.20 10.62 -18.12
C GLN A 134 4.60 9.67 -16.97
N GLN A 135 5.67 8.88 -17.19
CA GLN A 135 6.11 7.82 -16.29
C GLN A 135 6.34 8.26 -14.83
N GLU A 136 6.86 9.47 -14.61
CA GLU A 136 7.10 10.00 -13.26
C GLU A 136 5.79 10.14 -12.47
N LYS A 137 4.76 10.72 -13.07
CA LYS A 137 3.44 10.87 -12.43
C LYS A 137 2.71 9.55 -12.25
N VAL A 138 2.89 8.61 -13.18
CA VAL A 138 2.36 7.23 -13.03
C VAL A 138 2.90 6.62 -11.75
N TYR A 139 4.22 6.71 -11.55
CA TYR A 139 4.88 6.17 -10.38
C TYR A 139 4.42 6.86 -9.09
N GLU A 140 4.30 8.19 -9.07
CA GLU A 140 3.78 8.93 -7.92
C GLU A 140 2.36 8.48 -7.52
N HIS A 141 1.44 8.37 -8.48
CA HIS A 141 0.07 7.94 -8.19
C HIS A 141 -0.01 6.46 -7.84
N GLU A 142 0.81 5.61 -8.45
CA GLU A 142 0.90 4.19 -8.09
C GLU A 142 1.33 4.00 -6.63
N GLN A 143 2.35 4.75 -6.17
CA GLN A 143 2.74 4.77 -4.77
C GLN A 143 1.56 5.13 -3.86
N LYS A 144 0.85 6.22 -4.17
CA LYS A 144 -0.31 6.65 -3.36
C LYS A 144 -1.41 5.58 -3.30
N VAL A 145 -1.65 4.85 -4.39
CA VAL A 145 -2.60 3.74 -4.42
C VAL A 145 -2.14 2.57 -3.56
N ILE A 146 -0.87 2.17 -3.65
CA ILE A 146 -0.30 1.05 -2.88
C ILE A 146 -0.42 1.34 -1.38
N PHE A 147 0.05 2.50 -0.93
CA PHE A 147 0.00 2.87 0.48
C PHE A 147 -1.43 3.14 0.97
N GLY A 148 -2.29 3.74 0.13
CA GLY A 148 -3.70 3.99 0.44
C GLY A 148 -4.55 2.72 0.57
N SER A 149 -4.17 1.62 -0.11
CA SER A 149 -4.88 0.34 -0.03
C SER A 149 -4.79 -0.33 1.35
N ASN A 150 -3.83 0.09 2.19
CA ASN A 150 -3.47 -0.58 3.45
C ASN A 150 -3.18 -2.08 3.29
N ASN A 151 -2.83 -2.53 2.08
CA ASN A 151 -2.44 -3.91 1.85
C ASN A 151 -0.97 -4.09 2.22
N LYS A 152 -0.73 -4.58 3.45
CA LYS A 152 0.63 -4.80 3.99
C LYS A 152 1.53 -5.60 3.05
N LYS A 153 1.00 -6.62 2.35
CA LYS A 153 1.78 -7.43 1.40
C LYS A 153 2.21 -6.60 0.20
N ALA A 154 1.31 -5.83 -0.40
CA ALA A 154 1.62 -4.99 -1.56
C ALA A 154 2.63 -3.89 -1.21
N ILE A 155 2.43 -3.23 -0.06
CA ILE A 155 3.37 -2.24 0.48
C ILE A 155 4.74 -2.88 0.72
N ARG A 156 4.76 -4.09 1.27
CA ARG A 156 5.99 -4.82 1.52
C ARG A 156 6.74 -5.18 0.24
N SER A 157 6.06 -5.75 -0.75
CA SER A 157 6.67 -6.08 -2.04
C SER A 157 7.24 -4.84 -2.74
N TYR A 158 6.52 -3.73 -2.67
CA TYR A 158 6.97 -2.44 -3.20
C TYR A 158 8.23 -1.91 -2.47
N LEU A 159 8.28 -2.00 -1.14
CA LEU A 159 9.46 -1.58 -0.40
C LEU A 159 10.66 -2.51 -0.62
N GLU A 160 10.41 -3.82 -0.72
CA GLU A 160 11.45 -4.79 -1.01
C GLU A 160 12.11 -4.52 -2.37
N SER A 161 11.36 -4.20 -3.43
CA SER A 161 11.96 -3.85 -4.72
C SER A 161 12.88 -2.61 -4.61
N LEU A 162 12.47 -1.58 -3.86
CA LEU A 162 13.31 -0.41 -3.61
C LEU A 162 14.56 -0.74 -2.81
N TRP A 163 14.47 -1.63 -1.82
CA TRP A 163 15.64 -2.06 -1.04
C TRP A 163 16.64 -2.83 -1.93
N TRP A 164 16.15 -3.69 -2.83
CA TRP A 164 16.99 -4.40 -3.80
C TRP A 164 17.68 -3.46 -4.79
N GLU A 165 17.01 -2.39 -5.19
CA GLU A 165 17.59 -1.33 -6.04
C GLU A 165 18.46 -0.33 -5.28
N HIS A 166 18.68 -0.52 -3.97
CA HIS A 166 19.39 0.40 -3.07
C HIS A 166 18.79 1.82 -3.01
N LYS A 167 17.50 1.96 -3.34
CA LYS A 167 16.74 3.23 -3.31
C LYS A 167 16.12 3.49 -1.93
N PHE A 168 16.93 3.48 -0.89
CA PHE A 168 16.48 3.62 0.51
C PHE A 168 15.85 4.99 0.80
N ASP A 169 16.33 6.05 0.16
CA ASP A 169 15.77 7.39 0.32
C ASP A 169 14.34 7.48 -0.23
N GLU A 170 14.08 6.88 -1.39
CA GLU A 170 12.75 6.81 -1.99
C GLU A 170 11.79 5.98 -1.14
N ALA A 171 12.26 4.85 -0.60
CA ALA A 171 11.49 4.02 0.33
C ALA A 171 11.10 4.80 1.59
N ASN A 172 12.06 5.50 2.22
CA ASN A 172 11.81 6.33 3.40
C ASN A 172 10.85 7.50 3.11
N ARG A 173 10.99 8.17 1.95
CA ARG A 173 10.06 9.23 1.52
C ARG A 173 8.65 8.69 1.29
N SER A 174 8.53 7.54 0.65
CA SER A 174 7.23 6.88 0.40
C SER A 174 6.53 6.57 1.72
N ILE A 175 7.26 6.00 2.68
CA ILE A 175 6.69 5.69 4.01
C ILE A 175 6.32 6.97 4.77
N THR A 176 7.18 8.00 4.74
CA THR A 176 6.92 9.27 5.46
C THR A 176 5.68 9.97 4.90
N THR A 177 5.59 10.08 3.58
CA THR A 177 4.40 10.69 2.94
C THR A 177 3.14 9.87 3.19
N ALA A 178 3.22 8.54 3.26
CA ALA A 178 2.10 7.71 3.65
C ALA A 178 1.66 7.96 5.11
N MET A 179 2.60 8.06 6.05
CA MET A 179 2.31 8.38 7.45
C MET A 179 1.58 9.72 7.62
N ASP A 180 2.05 10.75 6.91
CA ASP A 180 1.47 12.10 6.98
C ASP A 180 0.04 12.15 6.42
N SER A 181 -0.23 11.37 5.37
CA SER A 181 -1.54 11.36 4.69
C SER A 181 -2.57 10.39 5.27
N ILE A 182 -2.16 9.27 5.89
CA ILE A 182 -3.06 8.14 6.21
C ILE A 182 -3.14 7.82 7.72
N ASN A 183 -2.19 8.31 8.55
CA ASN A 183 -1.99 8.13 10.01
C ASN A 183 -2.87 7.07 10.75
N PRO A 184 -2.25 6.06 11.41
CA PRO A 184 -1.38 6.27 12.57
C PRO A 184 0.08 5.87 12.32
N ALA A 185 1.03 6.63 12.87
CA ALA A 185 2.48 6.38 12.81
C ALA A 185 2.92 4.97 13.22
N MET A 186 2.07 4.22 13.94
CA MET A 186 2.29 2.82 14.28
C MET A 186 2.20 1.85 13.08
N GLN A 187 1.44 2.20 12.05
CA GLN A 187 1.13 1.29 10.93
C GLN A 187 2.35 0.91 10.09
N PHE A 188 3.36 1.78 10.04
CA PHE A 188 4.57 1.60 9.23
C PHE A 188 5.85 1.44 10.07
N GLN A 189 5.74 1.12 11.36
CA GLN A 189 6.91 1.01 12.24
C GLN A 189 7.90 -0.04 11.76
N LEU A 190 7.39 -1.22 11.40
CA LEU A 190 8.20 -2.33 10.94
C LEU A 190 8.91 -2.01 9.62
N GLU A 191 8.17 -1.43 8.66
CA GLU A 191 8.64 -1.04 7.34
C GLU A 191 9.74 0.03 7.43
N ARG A 192 9.60 1.00 8.34
CA ARG A 192 10.65 2.00 8.60
C ARG A 192 11.88 1.40 9.22
N ALA A 193 11.71 0.57 10.25
CA ALA A 193 12.82 -0.09 10.91
C ALA A 193 13.61 -0.96 9.93
N LEU A 194 12.91 -1.66 9.04
CA LEU A 194 13.54 -2.49 8.01
C LEU A 194 14.22 -1.66 6.93
N THR A 195 13.59 -0.59 6.45
CA THR A 195 14.24 0.33 5.49
C THR A 195 15.56 0.86 6.05
N LEU A 196 15.56 1.30 7.32
CA LEU A 196 16.76 1.73 8.02
C LEU A 196 17.80 0.60 8.17
N SER A 197 17.38 -0.60 8.55
CA SER A 197 18.29 -1.75 8.69
C SER A 197 18.91 -2.17 7.36
N TYR A 198 18.14 -2.23 6.27
CA TYR A 198 18.68 -2.51 4.94
C TYR A 198 19.67 -1.43 4.49
N GLU A 199 19.39 -0.15 4.77
CA GLU A 199 20.30 0.95 4.48
C GLU A 199 21.61 0.81 5.26
N LEU A 200 21.54 0.59 6.58
CA LEU A 200 22.71 0.42 7.44
C LEU A 200 23.54 -0.81 7.04
N HIS A 201 22.88 -1.93 6.76
CA HIS A 201 23.51 -3.15 6.30
C HIS A 201 24.25 -2.95 4.97
N SER A 202 23.63 -2.26 4.00
CA SER A 202 24.28 -1.95 2.71
C SER A 202 25.55 -1.10 2.87
N LYS A 203 25.64 -0.33 3.95
CA LYS A 203 26.80 0.51 4.31
C LYS A 203 27.78 -0.20 5.24
N GLY A 204 27.50 -1.44 5.67
CA GLY A 204 28.29 -2.18 6.65
C GLY A 204 28.33 -1.53 8.03
N LYS A 205 27.27 -0.78 8.40
CA LYS A 205 27.19 -0.01 9.65
C LYS A 205 26.16 -0.61 10.61
N LEU A 206 26.37 -0.38 11.89
CA LEU A 206 25.39 -0.61 12.96
C LEU A 206 24.70 0.71 13.33
N ALA A 207 23.55 0.63 14.00
CA ALA A 207 22.85 1.80 14.49
C ALA A 207 23.67 2.55 15.55
N GLN A 208 24.08 3.77 15.21
CA GLN A 208 24.99 4.58 16.03
C GLN A 208 24.19 5.52 16.93
N ASN A 209 23.16 6.15 16.37
CA ASN A 209 22.43 7.22 17.02
C ASN A 209 21.23 6.69 17.83
N LYS A 210 20.84 7.44 18.87
CA LYS A 210 19.69 7.10 19.73
C LYS A 210 18.40 6.88 18.93
N LEU A 211 18.17 7.70 17.89
CA LEU A 211 17.00 7.59 17.02
C LEU A 211 17.00 6.25 16.27
N GLU A 212 18.09 5.91 15.59
CA GLU A 212 18.22 4.66 14.83
C GLU A 212 17.97 3.43 15.73
N ARG A 213 18.59 3.42 16.92
CA ARG A 213 18.39 2.34 17.91
C ARG A 213 16.94 2.24 18.35
N SER A 214 16.27 3.38 18.56
CA SER A 214 14.86 3.38 18.95
C SER A 214 13.94 2.89 17.83
N THR A 215 14.23 3.23 16.58
CA THR A 215 13.45 2.78 15.41
C THR A 215 13.59 1.27 15.22
N ILE A 216 14.83 0.74 15.24
CA ILE A 216 15.07 -0.70 15.15
C ILE A 216 14.39 -1.45 16.30
N LYS A 217 14.51 -0.94 17.53
CA LYS A 217 13.83 -1.53 18.69
C LYS A 217 12.31 -1.57 18.51
N SER A 218 11.70 -0.48 18.03
CA SER A 218 10.25 -0.48 17.78
C SER A 218 9.82 -1.49 16.71
N GLY A 219 10.65 -1.72 15.68
CA GLY A 219 10.41 -2.76 14.70
C GLY A 219 10.48 -4.16 15.31
N LEU A 220 11.48 -4.42 16.17
CA LEU A 220 11.64 -5.69 16.87
C LEU A 220 10.47 -5.98 17.81
N ASP A 221 10.00 -4.96 18.55
CA ASP A 221 8.86 -5.10 19.46
C ASP A 221 7.55 -5.37 18.70
N SER A 222 7.49 -5.06 17.39
CA SER A 222 6.30 -5.19 16.55
C SER A 222 6.20 -6.51 15.77
N ILE A 223 7.26 -7.33 15.74
CA ILE A 223 7.36 -8.52 14.90
C ILE A 223 7.48 -9.80 15.72
N ASN A 224 6.68 -10.81 15.38
CA ASN A 224 6.84 -12.16 15.90
C ASN A 224 7.56 -13.03 14.84
N PRO A 225 8.80 -13.48 15.09
CA PRO A 225 9.60 -14.23 14.12
C PRO A 225 9.04 -15.62 13.78
N GLU A 226 8.25 -16.23 14.66
CA GLU A 226 7.71 -17.59 14.49
C GLU A 226 6.53 -17.66 13.51
N GLN A 227 5.93 -16.51 13.19
CA GLN A 227 4.75 -16.45 12.34
C GLN A 227 5.02 -16.87 10.89
N SER A 228 6.23 -16.62 10.37
CA SER A 228 6.61 -16.98 9.00
C SER A 228 8.11 -16.82 8.75
N LEU A 229 8.61 -17.45 7.69
CA LEU A 229 9.98 -17.23 7.19
C LEU A 229 10.25 -15.75 6.84
N GLN A 230 9.27 -15.02 6.32
CA GLN A 230 9.41 -13.60 6.02
C GLN A 230 9.53 -12.76 7.31
N ALA A 231 8.82 -13.16 8.36
CA ALA A 231 8.91 -12.53 9.67
C ALA A 231 10.27 -12.80 10.32
N LEU A 232 10.75 -14.04 10.28
CA LEU A 232 12.08 -14.42 10.74
C LEU A 232 13.18 -13.65 9.99
N ARG A 233 13.11 -13.56 8.66
CA ARG A 233 14.06 -12.77 7.85
C ARG A 233 14.09 -11.31 8.29
N SER A 234 12.92 -10.71 8.47
CA SER A 234 12.79 -9.32 8.90
C SER A 234 13.38 -9.13 10.31
N PHE A 235 13.09 -10.03 11.25
CA PHE A 235 13.65 -10.00 12.60
C PHE A 235 15.19 -10.07 12.59
N LEU A 236 15.76 -11.00 11.81
CA LEU A 236 17.22 -11.13 11.67
C LEU A 236 17.86 -9.87 11.09
N MET A 237 17.27 -9.27 10.05
CA MET A 237 17.77 -8.02 9.47
C MET A 237 17.80 -6.86 10.48
N LEU A 238 16.77 -6.76 11.33
CA LEU A 238 16.71 -5.79 12.41
C LEU A 238 17.81 -6.03 13.45
N LYS A 239 18.00 -7.29 13.86
CA LYS A 239 19.02 -7.70 14.84
C LYS A 239 20.44 -7.44 14.36
N VAL A 240 20.76 -7.75 13.10
CA VAL A 240 22.09 -7.55 12.53
C VAL A 240 22.57 -6.11 12.63
N CYS A 241 21.65 -5.14 12.57
CA CYS A 241 21.98 -3.71 12.60
C CYS A 241 21.96 -3.12 14.02
N GLN A 242 21.54 -3.89 15.03
CA GLN A 242 21.53 -3.46 16.42
C GLN A 242 22.96 -3.57 16.99
N PRO A 243 23.52 -2.51 17.60
CA PRO A 243 24.77 -2.64 18.31
C PRO A 243 24.59 -3.57 19.52
N ASP A 244 25.57 -4.44 19.77
CA ASP A 244 25.67 -5.20 21.01
C ASP A 244 25.55 -4.20 22.17
N ALA A 245 24.57 -4.39 23.04
CA ALA A 245 24.47 -3.58 24.23
C ALA A 245 25.79 -3.71 24.99
N GLU A 246 26.35 -2.59 25.48
CA GLU A 246 27.26 -2.66 26.63
C GLU A 246 26.63 -3.59 27.66
N GLU A 247 27.40 -4.57 28.12
CA GLU A 247 27.03 -5.62 29.05
C GLU A 247 26.29 -5.06 30.29
N SER A 248 25.00 -4.80 30.18
CA SER A 248 24.10 -5.17 31.25
C SER A 248 23.86 -6.65 31.01
N THR A 249 24.51 -7.48 31.81
CA THR A 249 24.17 -8.88 32.04
C THR A 249 22.68 -8.98 32.43
N ARG A 250 21.78 -8.86 31.46
CA ARG A 250 20.72 -9.83 31.39
C ARG A 250 21.43 -11.07 30.93
N GLN A 251 21.56 -12.04 31.83
CA GLN A 251 21.65 -13.42 31.41
C GLN A 251 20.70 -13.53 30.21
N LEU A 252 21.25 -13.83 29.03
CA LEU A 252 20.40 -14.46 28.03
C LEU A 252 19.85 -15.65 28.80
N ASP A 253 18.55 -15.66 29.09
CA ASP A 253 17.92 -16.82 29.71
C ASP A 253 18.36 -17.99 28.83
N GLU A 254 19.14 -18.90 29.42
CA GLU A 254 19.74 -20.02 28.70
C GLU A 254 18.62 -20.81 27.97
N GLU A 255 17.39 -20.75 28.48
CA GLU A 255 16.16 -21.20 27.83
C GLU A 255 15.91 -20.62 26.42
N LEU A 256 16.06 -19.31 26.20
CA LEU A 256 15.85 -18.71 24.88
C LEU A 256 16.94 -19.13 23.90
N LEU A 257 18.19 -19.26 24.38
CA LEU A 257 19.31 -19.71 23.56
C LEU A 257 19.20 -21.21 23.23
N GLU A 258 18.67 -22.01 24.15
CA GLU A 258 18.32 -23.41 23.96
C GLU A 258 17.13 -23.57 23.01
N GLU A 259 16.09 -22.73 23.09
CA GLU A 259 14.98 -22.70 22.14
C GLU A 259 15.44 -22.31 20.73
N TYR A 260 16.34 -21.33 20.59
CA TYR A 260 16.93 -20.99 19.29
C TYR A 260 17.88 -22.09 18.76
N GLN A 261 18.61 -22.79 19.63
CA GLN A 261 19.41 -23.97 19.27
C GLN A 261 18.55 -25.19 18.94
N PHE A 262 17.36 -25.29 19.53
CA PHE A 262 16.36 -26.30 19.23
C PHE A 262 15.73 -26.04 17.86
N ILE A 263 15.36 -24.78 17.56
CA ILE A 263 14.87 -24.34 16.24
C ILE A 263 15.93 -24.52 15.14
N LEU A 264 17.21 -24.29 15.46
CA LEU A 264 18.34 -24.46 14.53
C LEU A 264 19.01 -25.84 14.59
N GLY A 265 18.46 -26.77 15.38
CA GLY A 265 18.87 -28.16 15.42
C GLY A 265 20.33 -28.40 15.83
N ASN A 266 20.70 -28.13 17.08
CA ASN A 266 21.80 -28.84 17.75
C ASN A 266 21.35 -30.24 18.24
N VAL A 267 20.63 -30.97 17.39
CA VAL A 267 20.45 -32.42 17.60
C VAL A 267 21.52 -33.09 16.75
N SER A 268 22.37 -33.92 17.37
CA SER A 268 23.28 -34.74 16.58
C SER A 268 22.43 -35.61 15.65
N LEU A 269 22.69 -35.58 14.34
CA LEU A 269 21.96 -36.38 13.35
C LEU A 269 21.96 -37.89 13.68
N THR A 270 22.95 -38.33 14.45
CA THR A 270 23.04 -39.69 15.01
C THR A 270 21.93 -40.02 15.99
N ASP A 271 21.44 -39.07 16.79
CA ASP A 271 20.40 -39.30 17.79
C ASP A 271 18.99 -39.32 17.15
N VAL A 272 18.80 -38.59 16.03
CA VAL A 272 17.53 -38.59 15.27
C VAL A 272 17.35 -39.90 14.49
N LEU A 273 18.41 -40.42 13.87
CA LEU A 273 18.36 -41.64 13.06
C LEU A 273 18.17 -42.92 13.89
N MET A 274 18.52 -42.90 15.18
CA MET A 274 18.33 -44.04 16.08
C MET A 274 16.89 -44.17 16.58
N ASN A 275 16.08 -43.10 16.51
CA ASN A 275 14.71 -43.08 17.04
C ASN A 275 13.62 -43.35 15.99
N THR A 276 13.96 -43.56 14.71
CA THR A 276 12.97 -43.84 13.65
C THR A 276 12.64 -45.33 13.46
N ASN A 277 13.07 -46.21 14.37
CA ASN A 277 12.75 -47.65 14.31
C ASN A 277 11.67 -48.11 15.31
N GLY A 278 10.71 -47.26 15.66
CA GLY A 278 9.62 -47.68 16.54
C GLY A 278 8.46 -46.71 16.69
N ASN A 279 7.46 -46.88 15.82
CA ASN A 279 6.02 -46.69 16.04
C ASN A 279 5.42 -45.34 16.53
N SER A 280 4.26 -45.07 15.89
CA SER A 280 3.12 -44.21 16.24
C SER A 280 3.25 -42.69 16.08
N VAL A 281 2.52 -42.21 15.07
CA VAL A 281 2.03 -40.84 14.91
C VAL A 281 0.93 -40.57 15.95
N PRO A 282 0.91 -39.40 16.61
CA PRO A 282 -0.32 -38.85 17.18
C PRO A 282 -0.92 -37.76 16.27
N GLU A 283 -2.24 -37.80 16.17
CA GLU A 283 -3.12 -36.85 15.48
C GLU A 283 -3.28 -35.54 16.27
N ASN A 284 -3.45 -34.44 15.52
CA ASN A 284 -4.11 -33.15 15.82
C ASN A 284 -3.90 -32.47 17.20
N GLU A 285 -3.29 -31.27 17.17
CA GLU A 285 -3.90 -29.95 17.50
C GLU A 285 -2.77 -28.88 17.50
N ASP A 286 -3.06 -27.67 16.99
CA ASP A 286 -2.22 -26.46 16.98
C ASP A 286 -0.74 -26.59 16.55
N LYS A 287 -0.46 -26.52 15.24
CA LYS A 287 0.93 -26.53 14.73
C LYS A 287 1.62 -25.18 14.89
N GLU A 288 2.43 -25.07 15.95
CA GLU A 288 3.59 -24.17 16.02
C GLU A 288 4.51 -24.38 14.81
N PHE A 289 5.17 -23.30 14.35
CA PHE A 289 6.08 -23.35 13.21
C PHE A 289 7.34 -24.18 13.56
N ASN A 290 7.44 -25.39 13.03
CA ASN A 290 8.60 -26.28 13.19
C ASN A 290 9.57 -26.15 11.99
N PHE A 291 10.81 -25.72 12.22
CA PHE A 291 11.83 -25.54 11.16
C PHE A 291 12.23 -26.86 10.47
N GLN A 292 12.30 -27.98 11.18
CA GLN A 292 12.58 -29.31 10.59
C GLN A 292 11.48 -29.75 9.64
N THR A 293 10.22 -29.72 10.07
CA THR A 293 9.08 -30.19 9.28
C THR A 293 8.70 -29.21 8.16
N ASN A 294 8.88 -27.90 8.38
CA ASN A 294 8.44 -26.87 7.43
C ASN A 294 9.56 -26.35 6.50
N VAL A 295 10.83 -26.71 6.73
CA VAL A 295 11.96 -26.27 5.88
C VAL A 295 12.80 -27.44 5.39
N LEU A 296 13.08 -28.45 6.23
CA LEU A 296 13.97 -29.57 5.87
C LEU A 296 13.22 -30.74 5.20
N GLU A 297 12.01 -31.08 5.63
CA GLU A 297 11.18 -32.14 4.98
C GLU A 297 10.58 -31.71 3.63
N LEU A 298 10.55 -30.40 3.34
CA LEU A 298 10.16 -29.84 2.04
C LEU A 298 11.27 -29.90 0.97
N PHE A 299 12.37 -30.61 1.25
CA PHE A 299 13.32 -31.08 0.24
C PHE A 299 13.03 -32.55 -0.12
N PRO A 300 11.95 -32.89 -0.85
CA PRO A 300 12.05 -34.07 -1.68
C PRO A 300 13.11 -33.79 -2.75
N ALA A 301 13.95 -34.79 -3.02
CA ALA A 301 14.98 -34.74 -4.04
C ALA A 301 14.49 -33.99 -5.27
N MET A 302 15.27 -32.99 -5.70
CA MET A 302 15.03 -32.19 -6.90
C MET A 302 14.68 -33.11 -8.07
N ASP A 303 13.38 -33.19 -8.40
CA ASP A 303 12.95 -33.57 -9.74
C ASP A 303 12.29 -32.33 -10.33
N ILE A 304 13.11 -31.54 -11.03
CA ILE A 304 12.74 -30.27 -11.64
C ILE A 304 11.93 -30.60 -12.90
N ALA A 305 10.64 -30.86 -12.72
CA ALA A 305 9.70 -30.92 -13.82
C ALA A 305 8.35 -30.33 -13.38
N GLY A 306 8.21 -29.00 -13.50
CA GLY A 306 6.89 -28.38 -13.70
C GLY A 306 6.24 -27.62 -12.54
N GLN A 307 6.97 -27.06 -11.58
CA GLN A 307 6.40 -26.11 -10.62
C GLN A 307 7.04 -24.72 -10.71
N ASP A 308 6.23 -23.68 -10.51
CA ASP A 308 6.55 -22.27 -10.72
C ASP A 308 7.81 -21.82 -9.96
N PHE A 309 8.75 -21.26 -10.72
CA PHE A 309 10.13 -20.98 -10.36
C PHE A 309 10.34 -19.88 -9.29
N ASP A 310 9.29 -19.18 -8.82
CA ASP A 310 9.44 -18.00 -7.95
C ASP A 310 9.60 -18.32 -6.45
N GLU A 311 8.94 -19.35 -5.94
CA GLU A 311 8.96 -19.67 -4.51
C GLU A 311 10.24 -20.43 -4.10
N ALA A 312 10.74 -21.28 -5.00
CA ALA A 312 12.02 -21.97 -4.85
C ALA A 312 13.19 -20.99 -4.88
N ASN A 313 13.18 -20.01 -5.81
CA ASN A 313 14.18 -18.94 -5.83
C ASN A 313 14.18 -18.14 -4.54
N THR A 314 13.02 -17.83 -3.97
CA THR A 314 12.92 -17.09 -2.70
C THR A 314 13.50 -17.88 -1.52
N ARG A 315 13.31 -19.20 -1.48
CA ARG A 315 13.88 -20.09 -0.45
C ARG A 315 15.41 -20.22 -0.57
N THR A 316 15.91 -20.41 -1.79
CA THR A 316 17.36 -20.49 -2.07
C THR A 316 18.05 -19.13 -1.90
N LEU A 317 17.42 -18.01 -2.26
CA LEU A 317 17.92 -16.66 -2.00
C LEU A 317 17.92 -16.31 -0.51
N CYS A 318 16.88 -16.67 0.25
CA CYS A 318 16.87 -16.47 1.71
C CYS A 318 18.02 -17.22 2.39
N LEU A 319 18.27 -18.48 2.00
CA LEU A 319 19.40 -19.25 2.50
C LEU A 319 20.74 -18.61 2.05
N MET A 320 20.92 -18.33 0.75
CA MET A 320 22.14 -17.68 0.25
C MET A 320 22.42 -16.32 0.91
N GLN A 321 21.39 -15.51 1.20
CA GLN A 321 21.56 -14.21 1.87
C GLN A 321 21.89 -14.33 3.36
N ILE A 322 21.34 -15.33 4.04
CA ILE A 322 21.74 -15.67 5.42
C ILE A 322 23.23 -16.10 5.45
N PHE A 323 23.69 -16.81 4.42
CA PHE A 323 25.07 -17.30 4.33
C PHE A 323 26.10 -16.28 3.80
N THR A 324 25.70 -15.33 2.96
CA THR A 324 26.67 -14.46 2.26
C THR A 324 27.07 -13.17 3.00
N HIS A 325 26.24 -12.66 3.92
CA HIS A 325 26.48 -11.32 4.49
C HIS A 325 26.37 -11.20 6.03
N GLY A 326 26.39 -12.33 6.75
CA GLY A 326 26.55 -12.33 8.21
C GLY A 326 27.99 -11.99 8.63
N SER A 327 28.12 -11.19 9.69
CA SER A 327 29.40 -10.83 10.32
C SER A 327 30.28 -12.07 10.61
N SER A 328 31.59 -11.90 10.40
CA SER A 328 32.60 -12.94 10.13
C SER A 328 32.88 -13.98 11.22
N LYS A 329 32.06 -14.10 12.28
CA LYS A 329 32.21 -15.16 13.29
C LYS A 329 30.99 -16.06 13.41
N ILE A 330 29.81 -15.54 13.12
CA ILE A 330 28.55 -16.31 13.09
C ILE A 330 28.36 -16.91 11.69
N SER A 331 28.70 -16.16 10.64
CA SER A 331 28.74 -16.68 9.28
C SER A 331 29.80 -17.76 9.10
N GLU A 332 31.01 -17.63 9.67
CA GLU A 332 32.03 -18.67 9.55
C GLU A 332 31.61 -19.99 10.21
N LYS A 333 30.94 -19.97 11.37
CA LYS A 333 30.46 -21.21 12.02
C LYS A 333 29.30 -21.85 11.27
N LEU A 334 28.36 -21.06 10.74
CA LEU A 334 27.21 -21.56 9.99
C LEU A 334 27.58 -22.02 8.58
N VAL A 335 28.47 -21.30 7.88
CA VAL A 335 29.04 -21.70 6.59
C VAL A 335 29.82 -22.99 6.73
N LYS A 336 30.66 -23.13 7.77
CA LYS A 336 31.41 -24.36 8.02
C LYS A 336 30.51 -25.55 8.35
N LEU A 337 29.40 -25.32 9.07
CA LEU A 337 28.39 -26.35 9.33
C LEU A 337 27.71 -26.85 8.04
N VAL A 338 27.47 -25.95 7.08
CA VAL A 338 26.87 -26.28 5.78
C VAL A 338 27.88 -26.89 4.81
N GLU A 339 29.12 -26.40 4.77
CA GLU A 339 30.21 -26.98 3.98
C GLU A 339 30.56 -28.40 4.44
N ASP A 340 30.64 -28.64 5.75
CA ASP A 340 30.86 -29.97 6.32
C ASP A 340 29.72 -30.95 5.97
N HIS A 341 28.49 -30.43 5.81
CA HIS A 341 27.34 -31.25 5.42
C HIS A 341 27.30 -31.56 3.92
N LEU A 342 27.66 -30.59 3.06
CA LEU A 342 27.76 -30.78 1.61
C LEU A 342 28.91 -31.75 1.24
N LEU A 343 30.03 -31.69 1.95
CA LEU A 343 31.18 -32.58 1.76
C LEU A 343 30.92 -34.03 2.21
N GLN A 344 29.93 -34.25 3.09
CA GLN A 344 29.49 -35.59 3.50
C GLN A 344 28.40 -36.19 2.59
N SER A 345 27.88 -35.41 1.64
CA SER A 345 26.81 -35.81 0.71
C SER A 345 27.28 -36.16 -0.71
N ASN A 346 28.60 -36.36 -0.91
CA ASN A 346 29.18 -36.95 -2.14
C ASN A 346 29.69 -38.37 -1.90
#